data_AF-A0A239QTI9-F1
#
_entry.id   AF-A0A239QTI9-F1
#
_cell.length_a   1.000
_cell.length_b   1.000
_cell.length_c   1.000
_cell.angle_alpha   90.00
_cell.angle_beta   90.00
_cell.angle_gamma   90.00
#
_symmetry.space_group_name_H-M   'P 1'
#
loop_
_entity.id
_entity.type
_entity.pdbx_description
1 polymer ?
#
loop_
_entity_poly.entity_id
_entity_poly.type
_entity_poly.pdbx_seq_one_letter_code
_entity_poly.pdbx_strand_id
1 'polypeptide(L)'
;MPAQLSQHDAHLHHLLLLDAEISADDVEALARSRYPHAGWLDAETIALDQDVMLTGPWELPAGVAAQIRAPGWATQVVMILCPQERTGPVPPELRGLDAIADAYPYATPGGRELETLQFGRACARRLAGALHLAGTAVTIEPDPDESIDLTVYASRFLRADQARALLPGAVADAEARRSWSLSLPVKTGHVQVIAGVHPIPPIVLSNFEWSQLSLRGYEVRWHPPELMIGRELGPRERELRTEVAATIEQIAGRIATLTEGVAVDDDGFLVDVS
;
A
#
# COMPACT_ATOMS: atom_id res chain seq x y z
N MET A 1 -28.59 -14.51 12.11
CA MET A 1 -28.55 -14.45 10.64
C MET A 1 -27.62 -13.31 10.34
N PRO A 2 -26.42 -13.53 9.78
CA PRO A 2 -25.59 -12.42 9.36
C PRO A 2 -26.41 -11.55 8.40
N ALA A 3 -26.38 -10.24 8.61
CA ALA A 3 -27.06 -9.31 7.71
C ALA A 3 -26.41 -9.44 6.34
N GLN A 4 -27.10 -10.07 5.39
CA GLN A 4 -26.61 -10.13 4.02
C GLN A 4 -26.49 -8.70 3.48
N LEU A 5 -25.34 -8.36 2.92
CA LEU A 5 -25.09 -7.08 2.27
C LEU A 5 -26.18 -6.80 1.23
N SER A 6 -26.95 -5.73 1.40
CA SER A 6 -27.99 -5.36 0.44
C SER A 6 -27.42 -4.45 -0.66
N GLN A 7 -28.16 -4.31 -1.76
CA GLN A 7 -27.87 -3.32 -2.80
C GLN A 7 -27.90 -1.87 -2.28
N HIS A 8 -28.70 -1.61 -1.25
CA HIS A 8 -28.73 -0.30 -0.61
C HIS A 8 -27.44 -0.04 0.16
N ASP A 9 -26.97 -1.03 0.93
CA ASP A 9 -25.71 -0.94 1.67
C ASP A 9 -24.53 -0.77 0.70
N ALA A 10 -24.51 -1.53 -0.40
CA ALA A 10 -23.51 -1.40 -1.44
C ALA A 10 -23.48 -0.03 -2.13
N HIS A 11 -24.59 0.71 -2.11
CA HIS A 11 -24.61 2.09 -2.60
C HIS A 11 -24.07 3.09 -1.57
N LEU A 12 -24.24 2.83 -0.28
CA LEU A 12 -23.88 3.75 0.80
C LEU A 12 -22.45 3.57 1.32
N HIS A 13 -21.87 2.39 1.14
CA HIS A 13 -20.59 1.99 1.72
C HIS A 13 -19.56 1.65 0.65
N HIS A 14 -18.29 1.91 0.97
CA HIS A 14 -17.17 1.44 0.15
C HIS A 14 -17.00 -0.05 0.40
N LEU A 15 -16.57 -0.80 -0.61
CA LEU A 15 -16.45 -2.25 -0.51
C LEU A 15 -15.07 -2.71 -0.97
N LEU A 16 -14.43 -3.57 -0.19
CA LEU A 16 -13.25 -4.33 -0.61
C LEU A 16 -13.73 -5.69 -1.14
N LEU A 17 -13.45 -5.97 -2.40
CA LEU A 17 -13.82 -7.17 -3.12
C LEU A 17 -12.64 -8.14 -3.15
N LEU A 18 -12.91 -9.40 -2.80
CA LEU A 18 -11.88 -10.41 -2.56
C LEU A 18 -12.24 -11.74 -3.26
N ASP A 19 -11.20 -12.51 -3.55
CA ASP A 19 -11.31 -13.90 -3.97
C ASP A 19 -11.69 -14.80 -2.76
N ALA A 20 -12.22 -15.99 -3.03
CA ALA A 20 -12.61 -16.96 -2.00
C ALA A 20 -11.44 -17.50 -1.17
N GLU A 21 -10.22 -17.43 -1.71
CA GLU A 21 -9.00 -17.86 -1.02
C GLU A 21 -8.55 -16.91 0.10
N ILE A 22 -9.02 -15.65 0.07
CA ILE A 22 -8.67 -14.67 1.10
C ILE A 22 -9.53 -14.88 2.34
N SER A 23 -8.88 -14.96 3.50
CA SER A 23 -9.53 -15.18 4.79
C SER A 23 -9.77 -13.87 5.55
N ALA A 24 -10.63 -13.94 6.58
CA ALA A 24 -10.81 -12.83 7.51
C ALA A 24 -9.49 -12.47 8.24
N ASP A 25 -8.66 -13.47 8.52
CA ASP A 25 -7.36 -13.30 9.20
C ASP A 25 -6.38 -12.51 8.32
N ASP A 26 -6.42 -12.67 6.99
CA ASP A 26 -5.59 -11.90 6.06
C ASP A 26 -5.97 -10.41 6.09
N VAL A 27 -7.28 -10.11 6.12
CA VAL A 27 -7.80 -8.74 6.24
C VAL A 27 -7.45 -8.15 7.61
N GLU A 28 -7.58 -8.93 8.69
CA GLU A 28 -7.18 -8.51 10.04
C GLU A 28 -5.68 -8.19 10.11
N ALA A 29 -4.83 -9.00 9.48
CA ALA A 29 -3.39 -8.77 9.48
C ALA A 29 -3.05 -7.40 8.87
N LEU A 30 -3.66 -7.04 7.73
CA LEU A 30 -3.47 -5.73 7.10
C LEU A 30 -4.06 -4.59 7.96
N ALA A 31 -5.24 -4.79 8.54
CA ALA A 31 -5.83 -3.84 9.47
C ALA A 31 -4.89 -3.52 10.64
N ARG A 32 -4.33 -4.54 11.31
CA ARG A 32 -3.43 -4.37 12.46
C ARG A 32 -2.11 -3.71 12.11
N SER A 33 -1.60 -3.94 10.90
CA SER A 33 -0.36 -3.27 10.46
C SER A 33 -0.54 -1.77 10.27
N ARG A 34 -1.72 -1.30 9.84
CA ARG A 34 -1.98 0.13 9.63
C ARG A 34 -2.59 0.81 10.86
N TYR A 35 -3.42 0.08 11.61
CA TYR A 35 -4.16 0.54 12.77
C TYR A 35 -3.76 -0.28 14.00
N PRO A 36 -2.83 0.21 14.85
CA PRO A 36 -2.28 -0.56 15.97
C PRO A 36 -3.32 -0.99 17.00
N HIS A 37 -4.42 -0.26 17.07
CA HIS A 37 -5.54 -0.51 17.99
C HIS A 37 -6.67 -1.29 17.33
N ALA A 38 -6.49 -1.77 16.09
CA ALA A 38 -7.50 -2.55 15.43
C ALA A 38 -7.82 -3.83 16.22
N GLY A 39 -9.11 -4.15 16.31
CA GLY A 39 -9.57 -5.30 17.06
C GLY A 39 -11.02 -5.65 16.73
N TRP A 40 -11.34 -6.93 16.94
CA TRP A 40 -12.68 -7.47 16.76
C TRP A 40 -13.65 -6.86 17.78
N LEU A 41 -14.77 -6.32 17.27
CA LEU A 41 -15.92 -5.94 18.07
C LEU A 41 -16.87 -7.12 18.29
N ASP A 42 -16.97 -7.97 17.26
CA ASP A 42 -17.77 -9.20 17.25
C ASP A 42 -17.14 -10.21 16.28
N ALA A 43 -17.89 -11.22 15.83
CA ALA A 43 -17.38 -12.30 14.97
C ALA A 43 -17.15 -11.87 13.51
N GLU A 44 -17.68 -10.73 13.08
CA GLU A 44 -17.67 -10.29 11.68
C GLU A 44 -17.17 -8.84 11.51
N THR A 45 -16.99 -8.11 12.60
CA THR A 45 -16.63 -6.68 12.58
C THR A 45 -15.30 -6.40 13.27
N ILE A 46 -14.37 -5.78 12.54
CA ILE A 46 -13.12 -5.24 13.07
C ILE A 46 -13.24 -3.71 13.15
N ALA A 47 -13.07 -3.14 14.34
CA ALA A 47 -12.87 -1.71 14.50
C ALA A 47 -11.44 -1.34 14.12
N LEU A 48 -11.25 -0.35 13.26
CA LEU A 48 -9.94 0.17 12.89
C LEU A 48 -9.57 1.42 13.70
N ASP A 49 -10.53 2.34 13.79
CA ASP A 49 -10.41 3.60 14.54
C ASP A 49 -11.83 4.09 14.93
N GLN A 50 -11.92 5.26 15.55
CA GLN A 50 -13.18 5.92 15.84
C GLN A 50 -14.00 6.11 14.55
N ASP A 51 -15.21 5.53 14.54
CA ASP A 51 -16.16 5.57 13.43
C ASP A 51 -15.68 4.88 12.13
N VAL A 52 -14.59 4.10 12.18
CA VAL A 52 -14.06 3.34 11.03
C VAL A 52 -14.04 1.85 11.34
N MET A 53 -14.74 1.05 10.52
CA MET A 53 -14.89 -0.40 10.72
C MET A 53 -14.84 -1.17 9.40
N LEU A 54 -14.40 -2.41 9.49
CA LEU A 54 -14.53 -3.42 8.43
C LEU A 54 -15.53 -4.47 8.89
N THR A 55 -16.50 -4.82 8.04
CA THR A 55 -17.47 -5.89 8.32
C THR A 55 -17.47 -6.93 7.21
N GLY A 56 -17.39 -8.20 7.58
CA GLY A 56 -17.23 -9.34 6.68
C GLY A 56 -15.94 -10.12 6.99
N PRO A 57 -15.36 -10.84 6.01
CA PRO A 57 -15.81 -11.00 4.64
C PRO A 57 -17.10 -11.84 4.54
N TRP A 58 -18.01 -11.43 3.66
CA TRP A 58 -19.23 -12.16 3.32
C TRP A 58 -19.19 -12.67 1.88
N GLU A 59 -19.99 -13.69 1.56
CA GLU A 59 -20.24 -14.08 0.17
C GLU A 59 -20.87 -12.90 -0.60
N LEU A 60 -20.31 -12.57 -1.76
CA LEU A 60 -20.76 -11.45 -2.57
C LEU A 60 -22.10 -11.79 -3.26
N PRO A 61 -23.22 -11.13 -2.91
CA PRO A 61 -24.51 -11.46 -3.52
C PRO A 61 -24.55 -11.06 -4.99
N ALA A 62 -25.11 -11.91 -5.86
CA ALA A 62 -25.17 -11.66 -7.31
C ALA A 62 -25.82 -10.31 -7.68
N GLY A 63 -26.84 -9.88 -6.92
CA GLY A 63 -27.48 -8.58 -7.12
C GLY A 63 -26.55 -7.40 -6.81
N VAL A 64 -25.70 -7.52 -5.79
CA VAL A 64 -24.70 -6.51 -5.46
C VAL A 64 -23.57 -6.53 -6.48
N ALA A 65 -23.06 -7.72 -6.84
CA ALA A 65 -22.03 -7.88 -7.87
C ALA A 65 -22.43 -7.21 -9.20
N ALA A 66 -23.68 -7.39 -9.63
CA ALA A 66 -24.21 -6.75 -10.84
C ALA A 66 -24.31 -5.22 -10.71
N GLN A 67 -24.74 -4.70 -9.55
CA GLN A 67 -24.87 -3.26 -9.31
C GLN A 67 -23.52 -2.54 -9.35
N ILE A 68 -22.51 -3.10 -8.69
CA ILE A 68 -21.18 -2.48 -8.56
C ILE A 68 -20.26 -2.83 -9.74
N ARG A 69 -20.74 -3.66 -10.68
CA ARG A 69 -19.97 -4.23 -11.80
C ARG A 69 -18.68 -4.90 -11.29
N ALA A 70 -18.84 -5.78 -10.30
CA ALA A 70 -17.72 -6.48 -9.68
C ALA A 70 -16.92 -7.28 -10.71
N PRO A 71 -15.59 -7.42 -10.54
CA PRO A 71 -14.77 -8.32 -11.35
C PRO A 71 -15.29 -9.75 -11.27
N GLY A 72 -15.15 -10.52 -12.36
CA GLY A 72 -15.70 -11.88 -12.45
C GLY A 72 -15.04 -12.90 -11.51
N TRP A 73 -13.86 -12.57 -10.96
CA TRP A 73 -13.16 -13.38 -9.95
C TRP A 73 -13.64 -13.10 -8.52
N ALA A 74 -14.29 -11.96 -8.27
CA ALA A 74 -14.67 -11.56 -6.91
C ALA A 74 -15.83 -12.40 -6.40
N THR A 75 -15.62 -13.09 -5.28
CA THR A 75 -16.62 -13.96 -4.64
C THR A 75 -16.96 -13.53 -3.22
N GLN A 76 -16.11 -12.71 -2.62
CA GLN A 76 -16.27 -12.21 -1.26
C GLN A 76 -16.26 -10.69 -1.23
N VAL A 77 -16.83 -10.13 -0.16
CA VAL A 77 -16.89 -8.68 0.08
C VAL A 77 -16.70 -8.34 1.55
N VAL A 78 -15.88 -7.33 1.80
CA VAL A 78 -15.77 -6.64 3.08
C VAL A 78 -16.37 -5.25 2.91
N MET A 79 -17.35 -4.91 3.75
CA MET A 79 -17.92 -3.58 3.80
C MET A 79 -17.05 -2.67 4.66
N ILE A 80 -16.76 -1.47 4.15
CA ILE A 80 -15.97 -0.46 4.83
C ILE A 80 -16.92 0.63 5.33
N LEU A 81 -17.07 0.71 6.64
CA LEU A 81 -17.77 1.80 7.31
C LEU A 81 -16.76 2.90 7.63
N CYS A 82 -17.00 4.12 7.16
CA CYS A 82 -16.24 5.31 7.56
C CYS A 82 -17.13 6.57 7.45
N PRO A 83 -16.76 7.68 8.10
CA PRO A 83 -17.41 8.97 7.87
C PRO A 83 -17.33 9.35 6.38
N GLN A 84 -18.39 9.97 5.85
CA GLN A 84 -18.35 10.60 4.53
C GLN A 84 -17.92 12.06 4.68
N GLU A 85 -16.65 12.32 4.40
CA GLU A 85 -16.01 13.62 4.54
C GLU A 85 -15.66 14.13 3.14
N ARG A 86 -16.63 14.81 2.51
CA ARG A 86 -16.49 15.29 1.14
C ARG A 86 -16.06 16.75 1.09
N THR A 87 -15.07 17.00 0.27
CA THR A 87 -14.53 18.34 0.00
C THR A 87 -15.05 18.86 -1.34
N GLY A 88 -14.40 19.89 -1.88
CA GLY A 88 -14.78 20.50 -3.15
C GLY A 88 -14.47 19.65 -4.39
N PRO A 89 -14.66 20.22 -5.58
CA PRO A 89 -14.34 19.57 -6.84
C PRO A 89 -12.84 19.32 -6.98
N VAL A 90 -12.48 18.31 -7.77
CA VAL A 90 -11.08 18.01 -8.10
C VAL A 90 -10.46 19.21 -8.84
N PRO A 91 -9.33 19.76 -8.36
CA PRO A 91 -8.60 20.82 -9.06
C PRO A 91 -8.28 20.41 -10.49
N PRO A 92 -8.42 21.31 -11.50
CA PRO A 92 -8.18 20.96 -12.90
C PRO A 92 -6.82 20.32 -13.17
N GLU A 93 -5.79 20.71 -12.41
CA GLU A 93 -4.41 20.24 -12.53
C GLU A 93 -4.22 18.81 -12.02
N LEU A 94 -5.16 18.30 -11.20
CA LEU A 94 -5.08 16.98 -10.57
C LEU A 94 -6.00 15.94 -11.23
N ARG A 95 -6.81 16.34 -12.21
CA ARG A 95 -7.71 15.42 -12.92
C ARG A 95 -6.94 14.38 -13.71
N GLY A 96 -7.34 13.12 -13.64
CA GLY A 96 -6.69 12.01 -14.32
C GLY A 96 -5.45 11.47 -13.59
N LEU A 97 -5.08 12.03 -12.44
CA LEU A 97 -3.89 11.61 -11.69
C LEU A 97 -4.19 10.55 -10.63
N ASP A 98 -5.42 10.51 -10.10
CA ASP A 98 -5.80 9.58 -9.05
C ASP A 98 -7.25 9.10 -9.25
N ALA A 99 -7.40 7.78 -9.36
CA ALA A 99 -8.68 7.15 -9.66
C ALA A 99 -9.74 7.37 -8.57
N ILE A 100 -9.34 7.54 -7.30
CA ILE A 100 -10.29 7.84 -6.21
C ILE A 100 -10.81 9.25 -6.38
N ALA A 101 -9.93 10.24 -6.60
CA ALA A 101 -10.35 11.61 -6.84
C ALA A 101 -11.25 11.73 -8.09
N ASP A 102 -10.88 11.09 -9.18
CA ASP A 102 -11.63 11.12 -10.45
C ASP A 102 -13.01 10.47 -10.36
N ALA A 103 -13.21 9.51 -9.46
CA ALA A 103 -14.52 8.92 -9.18
C ALA A 103 -15.49 9.92 -8.52
N TYR A 104 -14.97 11.00 -7.92
CA TYR A 104 -15.73 12.01 -7.19
C TYR A 104 -15.41 13.44 -7.66
N PRO A 105 -15.64 13.76 -8.95
CA PRO A 105 -15.15 14.99 -9.58
C PRO A 105 -15.66 16.28 -8.94
N TYR A 106 -16.79 16.21 -8.23
CA TYR A 106 -17.45 17.36 -7.58
C TYR A 106 -17.42 17.32 -6.04
N ALA A 107 -16.99 16.21 -5.45
CA ALA A 107 -17.11 15.93 -4.02
C ALA A 107 -15.99 15.01 -3.55
N THR A 108 -14.74 15.46 -3.72
CA THR A 108 -13.54 14.63 -3.51
C THR A 108 -13.48 14.16 -2.05
N PRO A 109 -13.24 12.87 -1.75
CA PRO A 109 -13.02 12.40 -0.39
C PRO A 109 -11.86 13.17 0.26
N GLY A 110 -12.03 13.56 1.52
CA GLY A 110 -11.00 14.17 2.35
C GLY A 110 -11.00 13.56 3.74
N GLY A 111 -10.09 14.05 4.59
CA GLY A 111 -9.99 13.63 5.99
C GLY A 111 -9.97 12.11 6.14
N ARG A 112 -10.79 11.60 7.07
CA ARG A 112 -10.81 10.16 7.39
C ARG A 112 -11.35 9.29 6.27
N GLU A 113 -12.24 9.81 5.43
CA GLU A 113 -12.74 9.05 4.29
C GLU A 113 -11.61 8.75 3.30
N LEU A 114 -10.80 9.77 2.98
CA LEU A 114 -9.67 9.61 2.07
C LEU A 114 -8.62 8.65 2.64
N GLU A 115 -8.27 8.80 3.92
CA GLU A 115 -7.32 7.89 4.59
C GLU A 115 -7.81 6.43 4.57
N THR A 116 -9.11 6.22 4.80
CA THR A 116 -9.73 4.89 4.75
C THR A 116 -9.75 4.32 3.33
N LEU A 117 -10.02 5.14 2.31
CA LEU A 117 -10.00 4.72 0.91
C LEU A 117 -8.58 4.39 0.43
N GLN A 118 -7.57 5.15 0.88
CA GLN A 118 -6.16 4.84 0.62
C GLN A 118 -5.77 3.51 1.24
N PHE A 119 -6.18 3.26 2.49
CA PHE A 119 -6.00 1.96 3.13
C PHE A 119 -6.74 0.84 2.39
N GLY A 120 -8.01 1.04 1.99
CA GLY A 120 -8.77 0.08 1.20
C GLY A 120 -8.10 -0.27 -0.13
N ARG A 121 -7.50 0.72 -0.82
CA ARG A 121 -6.75 0.51 -2.06
C ARG A 121 -5.47 -0.28 -1.81
N ALA A 122 -4.76 0.02 -0.72
CA ALA A 122 -3.58 -0.72 -0.30
C ALA A 122 -3.92 -2.19 0.01
N CYS A 123 -5.03 -2.44 0.73
CA CYS A 123 -5.52 -3.81 0.97
C CYS A 123 -5.89 -4.52 -0.32
N ALA A 124 -6.61 -3.85 -1.23
CA ALA A 124 -6.94 -4.40 -2.54
C ALA A 124 -5.66 -4.76 -3.32
N ARG A 125 -4.62 -3.91 -3.31
CA ARG A 125 -3.36 -4.22 -3.96
C ARG A 125 -2.69 -5.46 -3.36
N ARG A 126 -2.60 -5.50 -2.03
CA ARG A 126 -1.88 -6.56 -1.29
C ARG A 126 -2.55 -7.93 -1.38
N LEU A 127 -3.88 -7.95 -1.46
CA LEU A 127 -4.70 -9.17 -1.51
C LEU A 127 -5.12 -9.52 -2.94
N ALA A 128 -4.56 -8.86 -3.96
CA ALA A 128 -4.99 -8.97 -5.36
C ALA A 128 -6.53 -8.79 -5.53
N GLY A 129 -7.10 -7.91 -4.71
CA GLY A 129 -8.50 -7.56 -4.66
C GLY A 129 -8.85 -6.29 -5.45
N ALA A 130 -10.07 -5.78 -5.24
CA ALA A 130 -10.56 -4.54 -5.84
C ALA A 130 -11.33 -3.68 -4.84
N LEU A 131 -11.36 -2.37 -5.05
CA LEU A 131 -12.05 -1.40 -4.18
C LEU A 131 -13.21 -0.75 -4.93
N HIS A 132 -14.44 -1.00 -4.48
CA HIS A 132 -15.63 -0.30 -4.94
C HIS A 132 -15.88 0.97 -4.12
N LEU A 133 -16.21 2.07 -4.82
CA LEU A 133 -16.39 3.38 -4.23
C LEU A 133 -17.88 3.74 -4.05
N ALA A 134 -18.28 3.98 -2.81
CA ALA A 134 -19.65 4.30 -2.40
C ALA A 134 -20.27 5.44 -3.21
N GLY A 135 -21.55 5.35 -3.54
CA GLY A 135 -22.27 6.37 -4.28
C GLY A 135 -21.83 6.52 -5.75
N THR A 136 -20.92 5.67 -6.23
CA THR A 136 -20.44 5.66 -7.61
C THR A 136 -20.71 4.30 -8.27
N ALA A 137 -20.36 4.18 -9.55
CA ALA A 137 -20.28 2.90 -10.24
C ALA A 137 -18.81 2.50 -10.51
N VAL A 138 -17.87 3.07 -9.77
CA VAL A 138 -16.43 2.89 -9.98
C VAL A 138 -15.91 1.80 -9.06
N THR A 139 -15.19 0.85 -9.65
CA THR A 139 -14.43 -0.18 -8.95
C THR A 139 -12.99 -0.07 -9.44
N ILE A 140 -12.07 0.07 -8.51
CA ILE A 140 -10.63 0.22 -8.75
C ILE A 140 -9.98 -1.12 -8.49
N GLU A 141 -9.36 -1.70 -9.51
CA GLU A 141 -8.53 -2.90 -9.39
C GLU A 141 -7.06 -2.45 -9.46
N PRO A 142 -6.40 -2.22 -8.31
CA PRO A 142 -5.01 -1.81 -8.29
C PRO A 142 -4.12 -2.93 -8.85
N ASP A 143 -3.07 -2.56 -9.58
CA ASP A 143 -2.07 -3.53 -10.04
C ASP A 143 -1.26 -4.01 -8.81
N PRO A 144 -1.29 -5.32 -8.45
CA PRO A 144 -0.57 -5.84 -7.29
C PRO A 144 0.93 -5.61 -7.37
N ASP A 145 1.47 -5.51 -8.60
CA ASP A 145 2.90 -5.28 -8.86
C ASP A 145 3.23 -3.79 -9.07
N GLU A 146 2.30 -2.88 -8.73
CA GLU A 146 2.52 -1.44 -8.89
C GLU A 146 3.56 -0.89 -7.92
N SER A 147 3.53 -1.38 -6.68
CA SER A 147 4.38 -0.93 -5.58
C SER A 147 5.53 -1.91 -5.41
N ILE A 148 6.69 -1.57 -5.98
CA ILE A 148 7.91 -2.39 -5.88
C ILE A 148 8.96 -1.76 -4.97
N ASP A 149 8.68 -0.55 -4.49
CA ASP A 149 9.58 0.26 -3.68
C ASP A 149 9.47 -0.15 -2.21
N LEU A 150 10.63 -0.22 -1.54
CA LEU A 150 10.73 -0.70 -0.17
C LEU A 150 11.53 0.26 0.69
N THR A 151 11.13 0.45 1.94
CA THR A 151 11.92 1.15 2.94
C THR A 151 12.32 0.18 4.05
N VAL A 152 13.62 0.02 4.27
CA VAL A 152 14.12 -0.73 5.42
C VAL A 152 14.28 0.21 6.60
N TYR A 153 13.68 -0.15 7.73
CA TYR A 153 13.79 0.57 8.97
C TYR A 153 14.65 -0.19 9.98
N ALA A 154 15.59 0.50 10.60
CA ALA A 154 16.47 -0.10 11.61
C ALA A 154 16.93 0.91 12.65
N SER A 155 17.46 0.41 13.77
CA SER A 155 18.15 1.24 14.78
C SER A 155 19.64 1.46 14.42
N ARG A 156 20.24 0.50 13.71
CA ARG A 156 21.64 0.53 13.30
C ARG A 156 21.82 1.35 12.04
N PHE A 157 22.80 2.26 12.04
CA PHE A 157 23.22 2.99 10.85
C PHE A 157 24.32 2.21 10.10
N LEU A 158 24.00 1.79 8.87
CA LEU A 158 24.92 1.25 7.89
C LEU A 158 25.67 2.42 7.25
N ARG A 159 27.00 2.38 7.26
CA ARG A 159 27.82 3.42 6.61
C ARG A 159 27.88 3.22 5.10
N ALA A 160 28.20 4.29 4.36
CA ALA A 160 28.23 4.26 2.90
C ALA A 160 29.26 3.27 2.33
N ASP A 161 30.40 3.09 3.01
CA ASP A 161 31.41 2.08 2.63
C ASP A 161 30.91 0.65 2.79
N GLN A 162 30.17 0.37 3.87
CA GLN A 162 29.53 -0.92 4.09
C GLN A 162 28.43 -1.16 3.05
N ALA A 163 27.60 -0.16 2.77
CA ALA A 163 26.55 -0.26 1.76
C ALA A 163 27.12 -0.51 0.35
N ARG A 164 28.21 0.18 -0.03
CA ARG A 164 28.91 -0.06 -1.31
C ARG A 164 29.47 -1.49 -1.43
N ALA A 165 29.91 -2.09 -0.32
CA ALA A 165 30.36 -3.47 -0.33
C ALA A 165 29.21 -4.47 -0.57
N LEU A 166 27.97 -4.11 -0.21
CA LEU A 166 26.77 -4.93 -0.43
C LEU A 166 26.18 -4.79 -1.83
N LEU A 167 26.40 -3.62 -2.44
CA LEU A 167 25.84 -3.20 -3.71
C LEU A 167 26.98 -3.03 -4.73
N PRO A 168 27.61 -4.12 -5.18
CA PRO A 168 28.69 -4.04 -6.15
C PRO A 168 28.19 -3.36 -7.44
N GLY A 169 28.90 -2.31 -7.87
CA GLY A 169 28.52 -1.50 -9.03
C GLY A 169 27.69 -0.26 -8.70
N ALA A 170 27.29 -0.06 -7.44
CA ALA A 170 26.61 1.16 -7.03
C ALA A 170 27.58 2.35 -7.02
N VAL A 171 27.10 3.50 -7.50
CA VAL A 171 27.80 4.78 -7.53
C VAL A 171 27.27 5.67 -6.43
N ALA A 172 28.15 6.41 -5.75
CA ALA A 172 27.72 7.35 -4.72
C ALA A 172 27.19 8.63 -5.36
N ASP A 173 25.95 8.98 -5.03
CA ASP A 173 25.31 10.23 -5.47
C ASP A 173 25.63 11.37 -4.48
N ALA A 174 25.57 11.07 -3.18
CA ALA A 174 25.85 12.00 -2.10
C ALA A 174 26.27 11.25 -0.82
N GLU A 175 27.12 11.86 0.00
CA GLU A 175 27.54 11.30 1.29
C GLU A 175 27.70 12.41 2.35
N ALA A 176 27.11 12.18 3.51
CA ALA A 176 27.22 13.02 4.70
C ALA A 176 27.38 12.15 5.96
N ARG A 177 27.61 12.79 7.11
CA ARG A 177 27.95 12.06 8.36
C ARG A 177 26.88 11.03 8.79
N ARG A 178 25.60 11.26 8.49
CA ARG A 178 24.46 10.44 8.92
C ARG A 178 23.47 10.14 7.79
N SER A 179 23.90 10.35 6.55
CA SER A 179 23.10 10.06 5.38
C SER A 179 23.99 9.80 4.18
N TRP A 180 23.50 9.00 3.26
CA TRP A 180 24.17 8.74 1.99
C TRP A 180 23.13 8.34 0.96
N SER A 181 23.47 8.52 -0.32
CA SER A 181 22.68 8.03 -1.44
C SER A 181 23.59 7.29 -2.40
N LEU A 182 23.16 6.09 -2.80
CA LEU A 182 23.83 5.25 -3.77
C LEU A 182 22.87 4.90 -4.91
N SER A 183 23.33 4.98 -6.15
CA SER A 183 22.58 4.55 -7.34
C SER A 183 23.19 3.30 -7.95
N LEU A 184 22.36 2.27 -8.17
CA LEU A 184 22.72 1.04 -8.84
C LEU A 184 22.03 0.97 -10.21
N PRO A 185 22.77 0.95 -11.33
CA PRO A 185 22.15 0.78 -12.63
C PRO A 185 21.47 -0.60 -12.72
N VAL A 186 20.23 -0.61 -13.19
CA VAL A 186 19.49 -1.83 -13.54
C VAL A 186 19.18 -1.82 -15.03
N LYS A 187 18.66 -2.93 -15.56
CA LYS A 187 18.38 -3.08 -17.00
C LYS A 187 17.51 -1.95 -17.56
N THR A 188 16.57 -1.46 -16.76
CA THR A 188 15.66 -0.37 -17.10
C THR A 188 15.72 0.71 -16.02
N GLY A 189 16.57 1.72 -16.22
CA GLY A 189 16.74 2.81 -15.25
C GLY A 189 17.78 2.49 -14.18
N HIS A 190 17.54 2.95 -12.95
CA HIS A 190 18.42 2.67 -11.81
C HIS A 190 17.59 2.49 -10.53
N VAL A 191 18.15 1.77 -9.57
CA VAL A 191 17.63 1.70 -8.20
C VAL A 191 18.47 2.64 -7.35
N GLN A 192 17.83 3.58 -6.66
CA GLN A 192 18.48 4.46 -5.71
C GLN A 192 18.23 3.96 -4.29
N VAL A 193 19.27 4.00 -3.46
CA VAL A 193 19.19 3.71 -2.03
C VAL A 193 19.59 4.96 -1.26
N ILE A 194 18.63 5.57 -0.58
CA ILE A 194 18.86 6.73 0.29
C ILE A 194 18.81 6.27 1.74
N ALA A 195 19.93 6.42 2.46
CA ALA A 195 19.97 6.21 3.89
C ALA A 195 19.92 7.54 4.63
N GLY A 196 19.09 7.60 5.67
CA GLY A 196 18.94 8.81 6.46
C GLY A 196 18.35 8.59 7.84
N VAL A 197 18.24 9.68 8.58
CA VAL A 197 17.46 9.73 9.82
C VAL A 197 16.00 9.88 9.42
N HIS A 198 15.15 8.96 9.86
CA HIS A 198 13.72 9.08 9.65
C HIS A 198 13.08 9.64 10.93
N PRO A 199 12.57 10.88 10.92
CA PRO A 199 12.22 11.57 12.16
C PRO A 199 10.93 11.06 12.83
N ILE A 200 10.04 10.46 12.04
CA ILE A 200 8.72 9.99 12.50
C ILE A 200 8.59 8.52 12.16
N PRO A 201 8.52 7.60 13.14
CA PRO A 201 8.30 6.19 12.85
C PRO A 201 6.97 5.94 12.15
N PRO A 202 6.95 5.15 11.06
CA PRO A 202 5.70 4.64 10.52
C PRO A 202 4.90 3.90 11.59
N ILE A 203 3.57 4.02 11.51
CA ILE A 203 2.65 3.41 12.46
C ILE A 203 2.83 1.89 12.56
N VAL A 204 3.17 1.24 11.45
CA VAL A 204 3.43 -0.21 11.41
C VAL A 204 4.60 -0.64 12.32
N LEU A 205 5.49 0.30 12.69
CA LEU A 205 6.60 0.05 13.60
C LEU A 205 6.27 0.32 15.08
N SER A 206 5.01 0.60 15.43
CA SER A 206 4.61 0.99 16.79
C SER A 206 4.92 -0.09 17.83
N ASN A 207 4.97 -1.37 17.43
CA ASN A 207 5.26 -2.50 18.32
C ASN A 207 6.78 -2.79 18.46
N PHE A 208 7.64 -2.04 17.79
CA PHE A 208 9.08 -2.22 17.85
C PHE A 208 9.69 -1.19 18.81
N GLU A 209 10.17 -1.62 19.97
CA GLU A 209 10.73 -0.70 21.00
C GLU A 209 11.85 0.19 20.45
N TRP A 210 12.65 -0.32 19.51
CA TRP A 210 13.77 0.41 18.92
C TRP A 210 13.34 1.55 17.98
N SER A 211 12.09 1.56 17.50
CA SER A 211 11.60 2.57 16.55
C SER A 211 11.49 3.96 17.19
N GLN A 212 11.34 4.04 18.52
CA GLN A 212 11.10 5.28 19.27
C GLN A 212 12.36 6.09 19.62
N LEU A 213 13.56 5.57 19.35
CA LEU A 213 14.82 6.13 19.89
C LEU A 213 15.72 6.77 18.84
N SER A 214 16.00 6.05 17.74
CA SER A 214 16.80 6.58 16.63
C SER A 214 16.57 5.79 15.35
N LEU A 215 15.45 6.08 14.70
CA LEU A 215 15.07 5.40 13.47
C LEU A 215 16.01 5.79 12.31
N ARG A 216 16.50 4.79 11.60
CA ARG A 216 17.16 4.91 10.30
C ARG A 216 16.24 4.34 9.24
N GLY A 217 16.07 5.08 8.17
CA GLY A 217 15.38 4.63 6.96
C GLY A 217 16.40 4.41 5.85
N TYR A 218 16.22 3.32 5.10
CA TYR A 218 16.90 3.03 3.85
C TYR A 218 15.82 2.92 2.77
N GLU A 219 15.58 4.03 2.08
CA GLU A 219 14.61 4.11 0.99
C GLU A 219 15.24 3.48 -0.25
N VAL A 220 14.73 2.32 -0.68
CA VAL A 220 15.12 1.62 -1.90
C VAL A 220 14.04 1.91 -2.94
N ARG A 221 14.40 2.69 -3.96
CA ARG A 221 13.44 3.25 -4.94
C ARG A 221 13.87 2.99 -6.37
N TRP A 222 12.93 2.58 -7.22
CA TRP A 222 13.16 2.50 -8.65
C TRP A 222 12.94 3.85 -9.34
N HIS A 223 13.92 4.25 -10.13
CA HIS A 223 13.80 5.38 -11.06
C HIS A 223 13.80 4.84 -12.50
N PRO A 224 12.62 4.65 -13.11
CA PRO A 224 12.53 4.24 -14.51
C PRO A 224 13.09 5.32 -15.44
N PRO A 225 13.45 4.98 -16.69
CA PRO A 225 13.81 5.96 -17.70
C PRO A 225 12.66 6.97 -17.92
N GLU A 226 12.99 8.24 -18.17
CA GLU A 226 12.00 9.32 -18.36
C GLU A 226 10.88 8.97 -19.36
N LEU A 227 11.23 8.22 -20.41
CA LEU A 227 10.30 7.78 -21.46
C LEU A 227 9.16 6.88 -20.95
N MET A 228 9.34 6.24 -19.79
CA MET A 228 8.34 5.36 -19.16
C MET A 228 7.48 6.05 -18.10
N ILE A 229 7.83 7.27 -17.69
CA ILE A 229 7.09 8.00 -16.66
C ILE A 229 5.68 8.34 -17.18
N GLY A 230 4.65 7.99 -16.39
CA GLY A 230 3.25 8.34 -16.67
C GLY A 230 2.60 7.56 -17.83
N ARG A 231 3.19 6.44 -18.27
CA ARG A 231 2.58 5.55 -19.28
C ARG A 231 1.82 4.41 -18.62
N GLU A 232 0.63 4.10 -19.15
CA GLU A 232 -0.05 2.84 -18.85
C GLU A 232 0.85 1.66 -19.22
N LEU A 233 0.88 0.66 -18.35
CA LEU A 233 1.83 -0.43 -18.42
C LEU A 233 1.28 -1.52 -19.34
N GLY A 234 1.98 -1.79 -20.42
CA GLY A 234 1.78 -3.00 -21.18
C GLY A 234 2.37 -4.23 -20.47
N PRO A 235 2.16 -5.43 -21.02
CA PRO A 235 2.73 -6.67 -20.47
C PRO A 235 4.26 -6.61 -20.30
N ARG A 236 4.96 -5.94 -21.24
CA ARG A 236 6.41 -5.79 -21.20
C ARG A 236 6.87 -4.91 -20.04
N GLU A 237 6.16 -3.83 -19.77
CA GLU A 237 6.47 -2.95 -18.65
C GLU A 237 6.26 -3.65 -17.30
N ARG A 238 5.27 -4.55 -17.20
CA ARG A 238 5.06 -5.40 -16.02
C ARG A 238 6.21 -6.38 -15.82
N GLU A 239 6.63 -7.11 -16.86
CA GLU A 239 7.79 -8.01 -16.78
C GLU A 239 9.06 -7.28 -16.31
N LEU A 240 9.27 -6.05 -16.81
CA LEU A 240 10.40 -5.22 -16.39
C LEU A 240 10.30 -4.81 -14.92
N ARG A 241 9.09 -4.50 -14.42
CA ARG A 241 8.87 -4.22 -13.00
C ARG A 241 9.14 -5.43 -12.14
N THR A 242 8.70 -6.62 -12.53
CA THR A 242 8.98 -7.86 -11.77
C THR A 242 10.50 -8.09 -11.64
N GLU A 243 11.27 -7.86 -12.71
CA GLU A 243 12.74 -7.99 -12.68
C GLU A 243 13.39 -6.96 -11.73
N VAL A 244 12.90 -5.73 -11.72
CA VAL A 244 13.39 -4.68 -10.82
C VAL A 244 12.93 -4.92 -9.37
N ALA A 245 11.71 -5.38 -9.15
CA ALA A 245 11.17 -5.73 -7.83
C ALA A 245 12.06 -6.76 -7.13
N ALA A 246 12.45 -7.83 -7.84
CA ALA A 246 13.38 -8.83 -7.30
C ALA A 246 14.75 -8.22 -6.93
N THR A 247 15.21 -7.20 -7.66
CA THR A 247 16.43 -6.47 -7.33
C THR A 247 16.25 -5.61 -6.07
N ILE A 248 15.12 -4.91 -5.95
CA ILE A 248 14.78 -4.10 -4.77
C ILE A 248 14.65 -4.99 -3.53
N GLU A 249 13.92 -6.10 -3.61
CA GLU A 249 13.80 -7.10 -2.54
C GLU A 249 15.16 -7.62 -2.10
N GLN A 250 16.03 -7.99 -3.04
CA GLN A 250 17.38 -8.46 -2.72
C GLN A 250 18.22 -7.39 -1.99
N ILE A 251 18.12 -6.13 -2.41
CA ILE A 251 18.81 -5.00 -1.78
C ILE A 251 18.27 -4.77 -0.36
N ALA A 252 16.94 -4.71 -0.23
CA ALA A 252 16.25 -4.53 1.04
C ALA A 252 16.58 -5.67 2.03
N GLY A 253 16.53 -6.93 1.59
CA GLY A 253 16.86 -8.10 2.42
C GLY A 253 18.30 -8.11 2.93
N ARG A 254 19.26 -7.72 2.09
CA ARG A 254 20.66 -7.55 2.51
C ARG A 254 20.84 -6.46 3.56
N ILE A 255 20.18 -5.31 3.37
CA ILE A 255 20.22 -4.20 4.32
C ILE A 255 19.54 -4.62 5.63
N ALA A 256 18.35 -5.23 5.57
CA ALA A 256 17.59 -5.70 6.72
C ALA A 256 18.41 -6.70 7.55
N THR A 257 19.02 -7.71 6.91
CA THR A 257 19.87 -8.70 7.57
C THR A 257 21.03 -8.07 8.34
N LEU A 258 21.72 -7.09 7.76
CA LEU A 258 22.90 -6.48 8.39
C LEU A 258 22.57 -5.45 9.46
N THR A 259 21.40 -4.84 9.34
CA THR A 259 20.94 -3.81 10.28
C THR A 259 20.02 -4.37 11.35
N GLU A 260 19.65 -5.66 11.26
CA GLU A 260 18.57 -6.27 12.04
C GLU A 260 17.28 -5.45 11.93
N GLY A 261 17.05 -4.92 10.72
CA GLY A 261 15.95 -4.06 10.38
C GLY A 261 14.75 -4.82 9.82
N VAL A 262 13.68 -4.08 9.56
CA VAL A 262 12.43 -4.58 8.96
C VAL A 262 12.09 -3.79 7.71
N ALA A 263 11.61 -4.45 6.67
CA ALA A 263 11.18 -3.80 5.44
C ALA A 263 9.69 -3.43 5.51
N VAL A 264 9.37 -2.27 4.93
CA VAL A 264 8.02 -1.75 4.79
C VAL A 264 7.82 -1.32 3.33
N ASP A 265 6.71 -1.71 2.71
CA ASP A 265 6.36 -1.27 1.35
C ASP A 265 5.78 0.16 1.35
N ASP A 266 5.56 0.74 0.16
CA ASP A 266 4.97 2.08 0.04
C ASP A 266 3.50 2.15 0.50
N ASP A 267 2.83 1.00 0.66
CA ASP A 267 1.49 0.91 1.25
C ASP A 267 1.53 0.94 2.79
N GLY A 268 2.73 0.85 3.39
CA GLY A 268 2.94 0.91 4.82
C GLY A 268 2.79 -0.43 5.53
N PHE A 269 2.87 -1.55 4.81
CA PHE A 269 2.82 -2.90 5.35
C PHE A 269 4.22 -3.48 5.57
N LEU A 270 4.37 -4.34 6.57
CA LEU A 270 5.62 -5.11 6.75
C LEU A 270 5.76 -6.14 5.64
N VAL A 271 6.97 -6.25 5.11
CA VAL A 271 7.32 -7.23 4.08
C VAL A 271 8.47 -8.09 4.58
N ASP A 272 8.35 -9.41 4.38
CA ASP A 272 9.46 -10.32 4.61
C ASP A 272 10.38 -10.28 3.39
N VAL A 273 11.63 -9.86 3.61
CA VAL A 273 12.65 -9.70 2.57
C VAL A 273 13.77 -10.68 2.85
N SER A 274 13.80 -11.78 2.09
CA SER A 274 14.79 -12.86 2.20
C SER A 274 16.12 -12.57 1.52
#